data_AF-A0A0S7EML9-F1
#
_entry.id   AF-A0A0S7EML9-F1
#
_cell.length_a   1.000
_cell.length_b   1.000
_cell.length_c   1.000
_cell.angle_alpha   90.00
_cell.angle_beta   90.00
_cell.angle_gamma   90.00
#
_symmetry.space_group_name_H-M   'P 1'
#
loop_
_entity.id
_entity.type
_entity.pdbx_description
1 polymer ?
#
loop_
_entity_poly.entity_id
_entity_poly.type
_entity_poly.pdbx_seq_one_letter_code
_entity_poly.pdbx_strand_id
1 'polypeptide(L)'
;MISHRHHVPRSPGTSDQIRLVFSITLRYFRQELERLDEGLRKEDMAVHVRRDHVFEDSYRELHRKSPEDMKNRLYIVFEGEEGQDAGGLLREWYMIISREMFNPMYALFRTSPGDRVTYTINPSSHCNPNHLSYFKFVGRVVA
;
A
#
# COMPACT_ATOMS: atom_id res chain seq x y z
N MET A 1 10.49 -16.34 59.10
CA MET A 1 10.50 -17.17 57.87
C MET A 1 9.93 -16.32 56.74
N ILE A 2 10.79 -15.84 55.82
CA ILE A 2 10.37 -14.99 54.70
C ILE A 2 10.05 -15.92 53.52
N SER A 3 8.75 -16.09 53.24
CA SER A 3 8.27 -16.89 52.09
C SER A 3 8.60 -16.13 50.80
N HIS A 4 9.62 -16.58 50.08
CA HIS A 4 9.92 -16.15 48.72
C HIS A 4 8.85 -16.72 47.77
N ARG A 5 7.88 -15.89 47.37
CA ARG A 5 7.00 -16.22 46.25
C ARG A 5 7.81 -16.13 44.97
N HIS A 6 8.18 -17.27 44.41
CA HIS A 6 8.68 -17.36 43.04
C HIS A 6 7.60 -16.83 42.08
N HIS A 7 7.91 -15.74 41.39
CA HIS A 7 7.08 -15.21 40.32
C HIS A 7 7.24 -16.14 39.11
N VAL A 8 6.32 -17.07 38.93
CA VAL A 8 6.27 -17.91 37.72
C VAL A 8 5.90 -16.99 36.55
N PRO A 9 6.73 -16.87 35.50
CA PRO A 9 6.37 -16.06 34.34
C PRO A 9 5.13 -16.65 33.69
N ARG A 10 4.11 -15.83 33.48
CA ARG A 10 2.89 -16.25 32.79
C ARG A 10 3.24 -16.65 31.36
N SER A 11 2.77 -17.82 30.94
CA SER A 11 2.82 -18.25 29.55
C SER A 11 2.16 -17.20 28.67
N PRO A 12 2.78 -16.75 27.56
CA PRO A 12 2.16 -15.78 26.67
C PRO A 12 0.84 -16.34 26.13
N GLY A 13 -0.21 -15.52 26.16
CA GLY A 13 -1.53 -15.91 25.68
C GLY A 13 -1.52 -16.17 24.17
N THR A 14 -2.52 -16.89 23.65
CA THR A 14 -2.62 -17.23 22.22
C THR A 14 -2.54 -16.00 21.30
N SER A 15 -3.07 -14.84 21.72
CA SER A 15 -2.97 -13.56 21.00
C SER A 15 -1.53 -13.03 20.93
N ASP A 16 -0.77 -13.15 22.02
CA ASP A 16 0.65 -12.73 22.08
C ASP A 16 1.51 -13.64 21.21
N GLN A 17 1.20 -14.94 21.17
CA GLN A 17 1.85 -15.89 20.27
C GLN A 17 1.56 -15.57 18.80
N ILE A 18 0.30 -15.27 18.42
CA ILE A 18 -0.05 -14.88 17.05
C ILE A 18 0.66 -13.59 16.63
N ARG A 19 0.69 -12.58 17.50
CA ARG A 19 1.42 -11.33 17.24
C ARG A 19 2.92 -11.57 17.04
N LEU A 20 3.50 -12.43 17.89
CA LEU A 20 4.91 -12.79 17.79
C LEU A 20 5.20 -13.51 16.46
N VAL A 21 4.40 -14.52 16.09
CA VAL A 21 4.54 -15.24 14.82
C VAL A 21 4.41 -14.28 13.64
N PHE A 22 3.39 -13.41 13.62
CA PHE A 22 3.23 -12.40 12.57
C PHE A 22 4.45 -11.49 12.48
N SER A 23 4.99 -11.02 13.61
CA SER A 23 6.18 -10.15 13.62
C SER A 23 7.42 -10.84 13.06
N ILE A 24 7.60 -12.14 13.35
CA ILE A 24 8.72 -12.94 12.84
C ILE A 24 8.56 -13.14 11.34
N THR A 25 7.36 -13.54 10.87
CA THR A 25 7.07 -13.72 9.45
C THR A 25 7.22 -12.42 8.67
N LEU A 26 6.75 -11.29 9.20
CA LEU A 26 6.91 -9.98 8.57
C LEU A 26 8.38 -9.57 8.46
N ARG A 27 9.17 -9.82 9.52
CA ARG A 27 10.62 -9.54 9.49
C ARG A 27 11.32 -10.40 8.44
N TYR A 28 11.01 -11.70 8.37
CA TYR A 28 11.56 -12.60 7.37
C TYR A 28 11.20 -12.13 5.95
N PHE A 29 9.92 -11.79 5.71
CA PHE A 29 9.47 -11.30 4.42
C PHE A 29 10.20 -10.02 3.98
N ARG A 30 10.35 -9.04 4.88
CA ARG A 30 11.11 -7.80 4.60
C ARG A 30 12.58 -8.07 4.28
N GLN A 31 13.21 -8.94 5.06
CA GLN A 31 14.61 -9.32 4.83
C GLN A 31 14.80 -9.98 3.45
N GLU A 32 13.87 -10.85 3.05
CA GLU A 32 13.95 -11.52 1.75
C GLU A 32 13.70 -10.54 0.60
N LEU A 33 12.78 -9.57 0.76
CA LEU A 33 12.59 -8.49 -0.21
C LEU A 33 13.85 -7.63 -0.38
N GLU A 34 14.50 -7.25 0.73
CA GLU A 34 15.76 -6.50 0.69
C GLU A 34 16.87 -7.29 0.00
N ARG A 35 16.95 -8.61 0.25
CA ARG A 35 17.90 -9.51 -0.41
C ARG A 35 17.67 -9.60 -1.91
N LEU A 36 16.41 -9.66 -2.36
CA LEU A 36 16.04 -9.67 -3.78
C LEU A 36 16.34 -8.33 -4.48
N ASP A 37 16.44 -7.25 -3.71
CA ASP A 37 16.79 -5.93 -4.20
C ASP A 37 18.30 -5.62 -4.08
N GLU A 38 19.12 -6.57 -3.63
CA GLU A 38 20.57 -6.37 -3.51
C GLU A 38 21.19 -5.97 -4.86
N GLY A 39 21.97 -4.90 -4.84
CA GLY A 39 22.60 -4.35 -6.05
C GLY A 39 21.72 -3.37 -6.84
N LEU A 40 20.43 -3.22 -6.51
CA LEU A 40 19.61 -2.17 -7.10
C LEU A 40 19.92 -0.82 -6.47
N ARG A 41 20.29 0.14 -7.31
CA ARG A 41 20.45 1.54 -6.91
C ARG A 41 19.09 2.22 -6.96
N LYS A 42 18.46 2.39 -5.80
CA LYS A 42 17.19 3.10 -5.64
C LYS A 42 17.42 4.61 -5.69
N GLU A 43 16.71 5.30 -6.57
CA GLU A 43 16.75 6.76 -6.68
C GLU A 43 15.42 7.38 -6.22
N ASP A 44 15.40 8.69 -6.06
CA ASP A 44 14.16 9.42 -5.83
C ASP A 44 13.40 9.59 -7.15
N MET A 45 12.14 9.19 -7.17
CA MET A 45 11.25 9.36 -8.32
C MET A 45 10.11 10.30 -7.96
N ALA A 46 10.14 11.50 -8.52
CA ALA A 46 9.04 12.45 -8.36
C ALA A 46 7.76 11.93 -9.03
N VAL A 47 6.62 12.13 -8.37
CA VAL A 47 5.29 11.83 -8.90
C VAL A 47 4.45 13.09 -8.76
N HIS A 48 4.18 13.74 -9.90
CA HIS A 48 3.42 14.98 -9.94
C HIS A 48 1.93 14.69 -10.08
N VAL A 49 1.13 15.19 -9.14
CA VAL A 49 -0.30 14.92 -9.10
C VAL A 49 -1.08 16.17 -8.70
N ARG A 50 -2.29 16.33 -9.25
CA ARG A 50 -3.27 17.27 -8.71
C ARG A 50 -4.10 16.57 -7.65
N ARG A 51 -4.36 17.25 -6.54
CA ARG A 51 -5.06 16.68 -5.37
C ARG A 51 -6.46 16.14 -5.67
N ASP A 52 -7.14 16.75 -6.64
CA ASP A 52 -8.45 16.38 -7.13
C ASP A 52 -8.44 15.31 -8.24
N HIS A 53 -7.27 14.93 -8.75
CA HIS A 53 -7.08 13.93 -9.83
C HIS A 53 -5.99 12.91 -9.50
N VAL A 54 -5.80 12.58 -8.20
CA VAL A 54 -4.67 11.76 -7.73
C VAL A 54 -4.62 10.42 -8.44
N PHE A 55 -5.76 9.76 -8.68
CA PHE A 55 -5.76 8.44 -9.31
C PHE A 55 -5.30 8.50 -10.77
N GLU A 56 -5.88 9.37 -11.59
CA GLU A 56 -5.55 9.47 -13.01
C GLU A 56 -4.14 10.02 -13.25
N ASP A 57 -3.72 11.01 -12.46
CA ASP A 57 -2.38 11.58 -12.59
C ASP A 57 -1.32 10.55 -12.12
N SER A 58 -1.57 9.82 -11.03
CA SER A 58 -0.69 8.72 -10.61
C SER A 58 -0.65 7.59 -11.64
N TYR A 59 -1.79 7.24 -12.24
CA TYR A 59 -1.82 6.28 -13.34
C TYR A 59 -0.94 6.78 -14.49
N ARG A 60 -1.09 8.04 -14.91
CA ARG A 60 -0.30 8.64 -16.01
C ARG A 60 1.20 8.54 -15.74
N GLU A 61 1.64 8.89 -14.54
CA GLU A 61 3.04 8.92 -14.12
C GLU A 61 3.65 7.51 -13.97
N LEU A 62 2.89 6.55 -13.45
CA LEU A 62 3.43 5.29 -12.94
C LEU A 62 3.09 4.04 -13.77
N HIS A 63 1.99 4.02 -14.53
CA HIS A 63 1.51 2.78 -15.17
C HIS A 63 2.48 2.18 -16.20
N ARG A 64 3.34 3.00 -16.80
CA ARG A 64 4.36 2.59 -17.80
C ARG A 64 5.74 2.35 -17.21
N LYS A 65 5.96 2.70 -15.93
CA LYS A 65 7.24 2.48 -15.25
C LYS A 65 7.58 0.99 -15.22
N SER A 66 8.87 0.66 -15.31
CA SER A 66 9.33 -0.71 -15.21
C SER A 66 9.15 -1.23 -13.78
N PRO A 67 9.15 -2.56 -13.55
CA PRO A 67 9.16 -3.10 -12.19
C PRO A 67 10.35 -2.61 -11.35
N GLU A 68 11.50 -2.33 -11.98
CA GLU A 68 12.68 -1.77 -11.31
C GLU A 68 12.46 -0.32 -10.91
N ASP A 69 11.88 0.51 -11.79
CA ASP A 69 11.53 1.89 -11.48
C ASP A 69 10.53 1.99 -10.33
N MET A 70 9.59 1.04 -10.23
CA MET A 70 8.61 1.00 -9.14
C MET A 70 9.24 0.70 -7.77
N LYS A 71 10.49 0.23 -7.71
CA LYS A 71 11.25 0.03 -6.47
C LYS A 71 11.97 1.29 -5.98
N ASN A 72 11.96 2.37 -6.78
CA ASN A 72 12.50 3.67 -6.39
C ASN A 72 11.69 4.30 -5.25
N ARG A 73 12.30 5.26 -4.55
CA ARG A 73 11.63 6.00 -3.49
C ARG A 73 10.71 7.05 -4.13
N LEU A 74 9.41 6.87 -3.98
CA LEU A 74 8.42 7.84 -4.50
C LEU A 74 8.48 9.15 -3.70
N TYR A 75 8.58 10.25 -4.42
CA TYR A 75 8.54 11.61 -3.89
C TYR A 75 7.31 12.32 -4.46
N ILE A 76 6.28 12.53 -3.63
CA ILE A 76 5.01 13.08 -4.11
C ILE A 76 5.06 14.60 -4.16
N VAL A 77 4.64 15.16 -5.28
CA VAL A 77 4.50 16.60 -5.49
C VAL A 77 3.04 16.90 -5.85
N PHE A 78 2.32 17.51 -4.91
CA PHE A 78 1.00 18.06 -5.20
C PHE A 78 1.16 19.39 -5.93
N GLU A 79 0.60 19.48 -7.14
CA GLU A 79 0.75 20.67 -7.99
C GLU A 79 0.17 21.92 -7.32
N GLY A 80 0.96 22.99 -7.26
CA GLY A 80 0.55 24.26 -6.66
C GLY A 80 0.57 24.29 -5.13
N GLU A 81 1.09 23.25 -4.47
CA GLU A 81 1.16 23.15 -3.01
C GLU A 81 2.60 23.18 -2.50
N GLU A 82 2.84 23.86 -1.37
CA GLU A 82 4.14 23.82 -0.71
C GLU A 82 4.32 22.48 0.03
N GLY A 83 5.28 21.68 -0.43
CA GLY A 83 5.63 20.43 0.23
C GLY A 83 6.56 20.65 1.43
N GLN A 84 6.05 20.41 2.65
CA GLN A 84 6.86 20.56 3.88
C GLN A 84 7.59 19.27 4.31
N ASP A 85 6.96 18.11 4.18
CA ASP A 85 7.53 16.81 4.61
C ASP A 85 7.22 15.72 3.58
N ALA A 86 8.28 15.22 2.93
CA ALA A 86 8.17 14.14 1.93
C ALA A 86 7.50 12.88 2.50
N GLY A 87 7.75 12.55 3.77
CA GLY A 87 7.15 11.39 4.42
C GLY A 87 5.64 11.55 4.65
N GLY A 88 5.22 12.73 5.09
CA GLY A 88 3.81 13.11 5.23
C GLY A 88 3.05 13.06 3.92
N LEU A 89 3.60 13.65 2.86
CA LEU A 89 2.98 13.68 1.54
C LEU A 89 2.81 12.28 0.93
N LEU A 90 3.80 11.40 1.10
CA LEU A 90 3.70 10.01 0.65
C LEU A 90 2.57 9.25 1.37
N ARG A 91 2.45 9.41 2.70
CA ARG A 91 1.35 8.80 3.46
C ARG A 91 -0.01 9.33 3.03
N GLU A 92 -0.10 10.64 2.79
CA GLU A 92 -1.32 11.28 2.33
C GLU A 92 -1.72 10.77 0.93
N TRP A 93 -0.76 10.67 0.01
CA TRP A 93 -0.99 10.11 -1.32
C TRP A 93 -1.53 8.68 -1.26
N TYR A 94 -0.91 7.80 -0.45
CA TYR A 94 -1.42 6.44 -0.24
C TYR A 94 -2.83 6.43 0.33
N MET A 95 -3.18 7.35 1.24
CA MET A 95 -4.53 7.46 1.78
C MET A 95 -5.55 7.86 0.72
N ILE A 96 -5.23 8.86 -0.12
CA ILE A 96 -6.14 9.34 -1.18
C ILE A 96 -6.29 8.27 -2.26
N ILE A 97 -5.18 7.75 -2.81
CA ILE A 97 -5.24 6.78 -3.90
C ILE A 97 -5.96 5.50 -3.47
N SER A 98 -5.78 5.05 -2.22
CA SER A 98 -6.50 3.88 -1.70
C SER A 98 -8.01 4.09 -1.68
N ARG A 99 -8.50 5.32 -1.43
CA ARG A 99 -9.93 5.65 -1.52
C ARG A 99 -10.39 5.70 -2.97
N GLU A 100 -9.61 6.35 -3.83
CA GLU A 100 -9.94 6.51 -5.25
C GLU A 100 -9.97 5.18 -6.01
N MET A 101 -9.13 4.19 -5.65
CA MET A 101 -9.21 2.84 -6.22
C MET A 101 -10.61 2.21 -6.10
N PHE A 102 -11.34 2.55 -5.04
CA PHE A 102 -12.69 2.06 -4.77
C PHE A 102 -13.79 3.05 -5.15
N ASN A 103 -13.44 4.17 -5.80
CA ASN A 103 -14.40 5.16 -6.28
C ASN A 103 -15.30 4.53 -7.37
N PRO A 104 -16.64 4.52 -7.18
CA PRO A 104 -17.57 3.92 -8.16
C PRO A 104 -17.46 4.52 -9.56
N MET A 105 -16.95 5.75 -9.71
CA MET A 105 -16.80 6.43 -11.00
C MET A 105 -15.82 5.71 -11.94
N TYR A 106 -14.81 5.00 -11.42
CA TYR A 106 -13.91 4.20 -12.26
C TYR A 106 -14.47 2.82 -12.60
N ALA A 107 -15.55 2.40 -11.93
CA ALA A 107 -16.21 1.12 -12.06
C ALA A 107 -15.29 -0.11 -11.88
N LEU A 108 -14.17 0.02 -11.15
CA LEU A 108 -13.19 -1.06 -10.98
C LEU A 108 -13.62 -2.11 -9.95
N PHE A 109 -14.07 -1.66 -8.78
CA PHE A 109 -14.46 -2.52 -7.68
C PHE A 109 -15.89 -2.21 -7.22
N ARG A 110 -16.47 -3.14 -6.47
CA ARG A 110 -17.76 -2.98 -5.80
C ARG A 110 -17.70 -3.59 -4.41
N THR A 111 -18.57 -3.17 -3.51
CA THR A 111 -18.72 -3.80 -2.20
C THR A 111 -19.17 -5.26 -2.35
N SER A 112 -18.64 -6.15 -1.51
CA SER A 112 -19.04 -7.56 -1.49
C SER A 112 -20.52 -7.72 -1.12
N PRO A 113 -21.23 -8.72 -1.66
CA PRO A 113 -22.58 -9.03 -1.19
C PRO A 113 -22.58 -9.37 0.30
N GLY A 114 -23.43 -8.71 1.09
CA GLY A 114 -23.56 -8.99 2.53
C GLY A 114 -22.52 -8.32 3.43
N ASP A 115 -21.55 -7.59 2.86
CA ASP A 115 -20.54 -6.86 3.63
C ASP A 115 -20.24 -5.49 2.98
N ARG A 116 -20.33 -4.42 3.79
CA ARG A 116 -20.10 -3.04 3.33
C ARG A 116 -18.65 -2.58 3.49
N VAL A 117 -17.77 -3.38 4.10
CA VAL A 117 -16.37 -3.00 4.34
C VAL A 117 -15.37 -3.74 3.46
N THR A 118 -15.77 -4.79 2.75
CA THR A 118 -14.93 -5.50 1.78
C THR A 118 -15.33 -5.21 0.34
N TYR A 119 -14.35 -5.28 -0.55
CA TYR A 119 -14.50 -5.00 -1.98
C TYR A 119 -14.08 -6.19 -2.83
N THR A 120 -14.73 -6.35 -3.98
CA THR A 120 -14.40 -7.33 -5.01
C THR A 120 -14.38 -6.65 -6.39
N ILE A 121 -13.75 -7.28 -7.38
CA ILE A 121 -13.74 -6.78 -8.77
C ILE A 121 -15.18 -6.60 -9.24
N ASN A 122 -15.47 -5.46 -9.87
CA ASN A 122 -16.75 -5.22 -10.49
C ASN A 122 -16.84 -6.02 -11.81
N PRO A 123 -17.78 -6.99 -11.94
CA PRO A 123 -17.96 -7.74 -13.19
C PRO A 123 -18.34 -6.84 -14.38
N SER A 124 -18.94 -5.67 -14.09
CA SER A 124 -19.31 -4.67 -15.08
C SER A 124 -18.20 -3.65 -15.37
N SER A 125 -16.96 -3.88 -14.93
CA SER A 125 -15.83 -2.95 -15.13
C SER A 125 -15.52 -2.66 -16.60
N HIS A 126 -15.93 -3.54 -17.51
CA HIS A 126 -15.80 -3.35 -18.96
C HIS A 126 -16.50 -2.10 -19.51
N CYS A 127 -17.41 -1.47 -18.74
CA CYS A 127 -17.96 -0.16 -19.08
C CYS A 127 -16.90 0.95 -19.10
N ASN A 128 -15.77 0.76 -18.41
CA ASN A 128 -14.58 1.58 -18.52
C ASN A 128 -13.61 0.93 -19.52
N PRO A 129 -13.31 1.56 -20.67
CA PRO A 129 -12.45 0.97 -21.70
C PRO A 129 -11.00 0.72 -21.22
N ASN A 130 -10.55 1.41 -20.17
CA ASN A 130 -9.20 1.28 -19.62
C ASN A 130 -9.11 0.28 -18.45
N HIS A 131 -10.20 -0.40 -18.08
CA HIS A 131 -10.30 -1.16 -16.82
C HIS A 131 -9.18 -2.19 -16.61
N LEU A 132 -8.76 -2.93 -17.64
CA LEU A 132 -7.68 -3.91 -17.51
C LEU A 132 -6.33 -3.26 -17.16
N SER A 133 -6.05 -2.11 -17.78
CA SER A 133 -4.84 -1.34 -17.50
C SER A 133 -4.87 -0.75 -16.10
N TYR A 134 -6.04 -0.29 -15.66
CA TYR A 134 -6.27 0.20 -14.31
C TYR A 134 -6.13 -0.91 -13.27
N PHE A 135 -6.66 -2.13 -13.49
CA PHE A 135 -6.43 -3.25 -12.57
C PHE A 135 -4.96 -3.59 -12.42
N LYS A 136 -4.20 -3.59 -13.52
CA LYS A 136 -2.74 -3.79 -13.47
C LYS A 136 -2.05 -2.69 -12.67
N PHE A 137 -2.46 -1.43 -12.85
CA PHE A 137 -1.93 -0.31 -12.09
C PHE A 137 -2.27 -0.40 -10.60
N VAL A 138 -3.52 -0.70 -10.25
CA VAL A 138 -3.93 -0.91 -8.85
C VAL A 138 -3.11 -2.03 -8.21
N GLY A 139 -2.92 -3.15 -8.91
CA GLY A 139 -2.06 -4.24 -8.43
C GLY A 139 -0.62 -3.80 -8.17
N ARG A 140 -0.07 -2.88 -8.99
CA ARG A 140 1.27 -2.31 -8.79
C ARG A 140 1.36 -1.37 -7.59
N VAL A 141 0.29 -0.65 -7.24
CA VAL A 141 0.31 0.26 -6.08
C VAL A 141 0.14 -0.50 -4.77
N VAL A 142 -0.55 -1.65 -4.81
CA VAL A 142 -0.78 -2.51 -3.62
C VAL A 142 0.43 -3.40 -3.30
N ALA A 143 1.20 -3.81 -4.32
CA ALA A 143 2.38 -4.67 -4.17
C ALA A 143 3.54 -3.95 -3.49
#